data_AF-A0A9E3L709-F1
#
_entry.id   AF-A0A9E3L709-F1
#
_cell.length_a   1.000
_cell.length_b   1.000
_cell.length_c   1.000
_cell.angle_alpha   90.00
_cell.angle_beta   90.00
_cell.angle_gamma   90.00
#
_symmetry.space_group_name_H-M   'P 1'
#
loop_
_entity.id
_entity.type
_entity.pdbx_description
1 polymer ?
#
loop_
_entity_poly.entity_id
_entity_poly.type
_entity_poly.pdbx_seq_one_letter_code
_entity_poly.pdbx_strand_id
1 'polypeptide(L)'
;MNEPNLFVFKVSFNGCNAFDPPNDVFSLKGCTVVVEVEPEGMARFMGIHHSADVDRCLAEEIAEQTALQTIQKDLPEGFVPGCDIVQLRRLPDEVQHRRPTLHAGRAYAWLVEMPQMKK
;
A
#
# COMPACT_ATOMS: atom_id res chain seq x y z
N MET A 1 -27.85 3.54 -5.43
CA MET A 1 -26.69 3.70 -4.52
C MET A 1 -25.47 3.53 -5.40
N ASN A 2 -24.67 4.57 -5.60
CA ASN A 2 -23.38 4.40 -6.25
C ASN A 2 -22.51 3.65 -5.24
N GLU A 3 -22.13 2.41 -5.55
CA GLU A 3 -21.02 1.78 -4.83
C GLU A 3 -19.83 2.74 -4.96
N PRO A 4 -19.16 3.10 -3.85
CA PRO A 4 -17.90 3.81 -3.99
C PRO A 4 -17.00 2.92 -4.83
N ASN A 5 -16.43 3.45 -5.91
CA ASN A 5 -15.53 2.72 -6.80
C ASN A 5 -14.20 2.45 -6.07
N LEU A 6 -14.19 1.75 -4.94
CA LEU A 6 -12.99 1.58 -4.13
C LEU A 6 -11.91 0.84 -4.92
N PHE A 7 -10.69 1.38 -4.88
CA PHE A 7 -9.53 0.69 -5.41
C PHE A 7 -8.88 -0.09 -4.27
N VAL A 8 -8.77 -1.40 -4.45
CA VAL A 8 -8.06 -2.26 -3.50
C VAL A 8 -6.77 -2.72 -4.15
N PHE A 9 -5.66 -2.60 -3.44
CA PHE A 9 -4.35 -3.02 -3.87
C PHE A 9 -3.70 -3.94 -2.84
N LYS A 10 -2.99 -4.94 -3.32
CA LYS A 10 -2.06 -5.73 -2.53
C LYS A 10 -0.65 -5.24 -2.87
N VAL A 11 0.05 -4.72 -1.88
CA VAL A 11 1.45 -4.29 -1.98
C VAL A 11 2.32 -5.34 -1.32
N SER A 12 3.17 -5.98 -2.09
CA SER A 12 4.09 -7.03 -1.62
C SER A 12 5.52 -6.50 -1.71
N PHE A 13 6.23 -6.49 -0.59
CA PHE A 13 7.62 -6.05 -0.55
C PHE A 13 8.54 -7.24 -0.79
N ASN A 14 9.39 -7.13 -1.81
CA ASN A 14 10.24 -8.24 -2.26
C ASN A 14 11.68 -8.17 -1.75
N GLY A 15 11.99 -7.16 -0.93
CA GLY A 15 13.34 -6.87 -0.48
C GLY A 15 13.90 -5.61 -1.16
N CYS A 16 15.08 -5.19 -0.72
CA CYS A 16 15.67 -3.93 -1.14
C CYS A 16 16.64 -4.10 -2.33
N ASN A 17 16.64 -3.12 -3.23
CA ASN A 17 17.67 -2.91 -4.25
C ASN A 17 18.60 -1.74 -3.87
N ALA A 18 18.79 -1.46 -2.57
CA ALA A 18 19.70 -0.42 -2.11
C ALA A 18 20.91 -1.04 -1.41
N PHE A 19 22.09 -0.76 -1.98
CA PHE A 19 23.44 -1.00 -1.48
C PHE A 19 23.53 -1.54 -0.05
N ASP A 20 23.97 -2.79 0.08
CA ASP A 20 24.34 -3.49 1.32
C ASP A 20 24.71 -2.54 2.47
N PRO A 21 23.81 -2.34 3.46
CA PRO A 21 24.30 -2.09 4.80
C PRO A 21 24.86 -3.42 5.33
N PRO A 22 26.02 -3.42 6.02
CA PRO A 22 26.62 -4.63 6.54
C PRO A 22 25.81 -5.09 7.74
N ASN A 23 24.77 -5.89 7.52
CA ASN A 23 24.22 -6.92 8.41
C ASN A 23 22.76 -7.22 8.03
N ASP A 24 22.44 -8.51 8.01
CA ASP A 24 21.14 -9.16 7.82
C ASP A 24 20.02 -8.73 8.81
N VAL A 25 19.77 -7.43 9.03
CA VAL A 25 18.87 -7.00 10.11
C VAL A 25 17.43 -6.70 9.63
N PHE A 26 17.22 -6.34 8.36
CA PHE A 26 15.89 -5.94 7.87
C PHE A 26 15.56 -6.53 6.49
N SER A 27 15.00 -7.75 6.48
CA SER A 27 14.39 -8.29 5.27
C SER A 27 12.90 -7.98 5.29
N LEU A 28 12.45 -7.07 4.43
CA LEU A 28 11.02 -6.86 4.15
C LEU A 28 10.43 -7.92 3.21
N LYS A 29 11.23 -8.91 2.80
CA LYS A 29 10.80 -9.94 1.88
C LYS A 29 9.64 -10.74 2.49
N GLY A 30 8.50 -10.75 1.82
CA GLY A 30 7.28 -11.39 2.32
C GLY A 30 6.45 -10.49 3.24
N CYS A 31 6.79 -9.20 3.36
CA CYS A 31 5.87 -8.22 3.92
C CYS A 31 4.76 -7.92 2.92
N THR A 32 3.52 -8.07 3.36
CA THR A 32 2.34 -7.84 2.53
C THR A 32 1.43 -6.85 3.23
N VAL A 33 1.09 -5.77 2.52
CA VAL A 33 0.11 -4.78 2.97
C VAL A 33 -1.02 -4.74 1.96
N VAL A 34 -2.25 -4.81 2.44
CA VAL A 34 -3.44 -4.53 1.63
C VAL A 34 -3.80 -3.07 1.86
N VAL A 35 -4.04 -2.33 0.78
CA VAL A 35 -4.46 -0.92 0.83
C VAL A 35 -5.76 -0.75 0.09
N GLU A 36 -6.73 -0.12 0.72
CA GLU A 36 -7.97 0.33 0.11
C GLU A 36 -7.91 1.86 -0.03
N VAL A 37 -8.16 2.36 -1.24
CA VAL A 37 -8.12 3.77 -1.56
C VAL A 37 -9.49 4.17 -2.08
N GLU A 38 -10.09 5.18 -1.43
CA GLU A 38 -11.34 5.76 -1.90
C GLU A 38 -11.06 6.76 -3.04
N PRO A 39 -11.55 6.54 -4.27
CA PRO A 39 -11.47 7.56 -5.30
C PRO A 39 -12.63 8.51 -5.13
N GLU A 40 -12.46 9.49 -4.27
CA GLU A 40 -13.43 10.56 -4.20
C GLU A 40 -12.70 11.91 -4.18
N GLY A 41 -12.90 12.67 -5.27
CA GLY A 41 -12.50 14.07 -5.36
C GLY A 41 -11.47 14.44 -6.42
N MET A 42 -10.74 13.49 -7.03
CA MET A 42 -9.72 13.83 -8.05
C MET A 42 -10.33 14.61 -9.22
N ALA A 43 -11.47 14.14 -9.73
CA ALA A 43 -12.21 14.78 -10.82
C ALA A 43 -12.89 16.11 -10.45
N ARG A 44 -13.09 16.40 -9.15
CA ARG A 44 -13.80 17.61 -8.71
C ARG A 44 -12.95 18.87 -8.79
N PHE A 45 -11.63 18.75 -8.86
CA PHE A 45 -10.76 19.93 -8.85
C PHE A 45 -10.39 20.49 -10.23
N MET A 46 -10.56 19.74 -11.32
CA MET A 46 -10.17 20.23 -12.66
C MET A 46 -11.24 20.12 -13.75
N GLY A 47 -12.42 19.54 -13.50
CA GLY A 47 -13.42 19.36 -14.56
C GLY A 47 -12.92 18.47 -15.72
N ILE A 48 -11.81 17.76 -15.49
CA ILE A 48 -11.23 16.79 -16.41
C ILE A 48 -11.87 15.46 -16.05
N HIS A 49 -12.57 14.86 -17.00
CA HIS A 49 -12.89 13.44 -16.95
C HIS A 49 -11.56 12.68 -16.94
N HIS A 50 -11.06 12.33 -15.76
CA HIS A 50 -9.95 11.39 -15.65
C HIS A 50 -10.40 10.08 -16.29
N SER A 51 -9.58 9.54 -17.20
CA SER A 51 -9.84 8.18 -17.67
C SER A 51 -9.66 7.24 -16.48
N ALA A 52 -10.35 6.09 -16.49
CA ALA A 52 -10.22 5.09 -15.43
C ALA A 52 -8.77 4.65 -15.20
N ASP A 53 -7.90 4.76 -16.21
CA ASP A 53 -6.47 4.49 -16.07
C ASP A 53 -5.72 5.54 -15.23
N VAL A 54 -6.09 6.82 -15.31
CA VAL A 54 -5.44 7.89 -14.52
C VAL A 54 -5.81 7.76 -13.06
N ASP A 55 -7.09 7.52 -12.77
CA ASP A 55 -7.56 7.30 -11.40
C ASP A 55 -6.90 6.05 -10.78
N ARG A 56 -6.72 4.98 -11.57
CA ARG A 56 -6.00 3.78 -11.14
C ARG A 56 -4.53 4.08 -10.83
N CYS A 57 -3.79 4.75 -11.74
CA CYS A 57 -2.37 5.04 -11.51
C CYS A 57 -2.16 5.88 -10.25
N LEU A 58 -3.04 6.86 -10.01
CA LEU A 58 -2.95 7.68 -8.82
C LEU A 58 -3.31 6.92 -7.54
N ALA A 59 -4.32 6.05 -7.61
CA ALA A 59 -4.67 5.19 -6.49
C ALA A 59 -3.55 4.17 -6.18
N GLU A 60 -2.83 3.71 -7.20
CA GLU A 60 -1.65 2.85 -7.08
C GLU A 60 -0.49 3.58 -6.37
N GLU A 61 -0.19 4.82 -6.75
CA GLU A 61 0.84 5.64 -6.08
C GLU A 61 0.48 5.91 -4.60
N ILE A 62 -0.80 6.21 -4.33
CA ILE A 62 -1.30 6.37 -2.95
C ILE A 62 -1.16 5.05 -2.19
N ALA A 63 -1.48 3.92 -2.81
CA ALA A 63 -1.36 2.61 -2.19
C ALA A 63 0.10 2.29 -1.84
N GLU A 64 1.03 2.56 -2.75
CA GLU A 64 2.47 2.40 -2.50
C GLU A 64 2.93 3.23 -1.30
N GLN A 65 2.66 4.53 -1.31
CA GLN A 65 3.09 5.44 -0.24
C GLN A 65 2.46 5.06 1.10
N THR A 66 1.18 4.67 1.10
CA THR A 66 0.47 4.24 2.32
C THR A 66 1.03 2.93 2.85
N ALA A 67 1.35 1.97 1.98
CA ALA A 67 1.98 0.72 2.37
C ALA A 67 3.37 0.95 2.95
N LEU A 68 4.17 1.83 2.33
CA LEU A 68 5.47 2.25 2.86
C LEU A 68 5.33 2.90 4.24
N GLN A 69 4.41 3.83 4.44
CA GLN A 69 4.17 4.45 5.76
C GLN A 69 3.73 3.44 6.81
N THR A 70 2.97 2.42 6.41
CA THR A 70 2.51 1.35 7.30
C THR A 70 3.68 0.57 7.90
N ILE A 71 4.77 0.42 7.15
CA ILE A 71 5.99 -0.31 7.56
C ILE A 71 7.16 0.62 7.91
N GLN A 72 7.04 1.92 7.69
CA GLN A 72 8.13 2.89 7.85
C GLN A 72 8.65 2.97 9.29
N LYS A 73 7.80 2.70 10.28
CA LYS A 73 8.22 2.63 11.69
C LYS A 73 9.26 1.53 11.94
N ASP A 74 9.32 0.54 11.07
CA ASP A 74 10.23 -0.60 11.15
C ASP A 74 11.40 -0.49 10.16
N LEU A 75 11.50 0.63 9.43
CA LEU A 75 12.53 0.87 8.41
C LEU A 75 13.59 1.87 8.88
N PRO A 76 14.87 1.64 8.55
CA PRO A 76 15.91 2.63 8.76
C PRO A 76 15.70 3.86 7.87
N GLU A 77 16.15 5.01 8.35
CA GLU A 77 16.04 6.29 7.66
C GLU A 77 16.75 6.24 6.28
N GLY A 78 16.07 6.70 5.23
CA GLY A 78 16.58 6.67 3.85
C GLY A 78 16.38 5.34 3.10
N PHE A 79 15.74 4.34 3.70
CA PHE A 79 15.49 3.05 3.06
C PHE A 79 14.19 3.07 2.23
N VAL A 80 14.31 2.72 0.94
CA VAL A 80 13.17 2.59 0.02
C VAL A 80 13.14 1.16 -0.54
N PRO A 81 12.25 0.29 -0.05
CA PRO A 81 12.14 -1.07 -0.56
C PRO A 81 11.46 -1.11 -1.93
N GLY A 82 11.88 -2.07 -2.77
CA GLY A 82 11.11 -2.41 -3.96
C GLY A 82 9.80 -3.10 -3.54
N CYS A 83 8.71 -2.74 -4.20
CA CYS A 83 7.42 -3.39 -4.01
C CYS A 83 6.77 -3.76 -5.34
N ASP A 84 5.98 -4.83 -5.31
CA ASP A 84 5.05 -5.18 -6.37
C ASP A 84 3.64 -4.81 -5.92
N ILE A 85 2.90 -4.15 -6.81
CA ILE A 85 1.53 -3.72 -6.55
C ILE A 85 0.59 -4.49 -7.47
N VAL A 86 -0.43 -5.11 -6.88
CA VAL A 86 -1.46 -5.86 -7.62
C VAL A 86 -2.82 -5.33 -7.22
N GLN A 87 -3.59 -4.84 -8.20
CA GLN A 87 -4.97 -4.44 -7.96
C GLN A 87 -5.85 -5.67 -7.70
N LEU A 88 -6.60 -5.63 -6.60
CA LEU A 88 -7.60 -6.62 -6.24
C LEU A 88 -9.00 -6.12 -6.63
N ARG A 89 -9.91 -7.06 -6.90
CA ARG A 89 -11.32 -6.74 -7.15
C ARG A 89 -12.07 -6.30 -5.90
N ARG A 90 -11.63 -6.76 -4.73
CA ARG A 90 -12.26 -6.50 -3.43
C ARG A 90 -11.25 -6.72 -2.31
N LEU A 91 -11.58 -6.21 -1.13
CA LEU A 91 -10.82 -6.45 0.08
C LEU A 91 -10.79 -7.97 0.41
N PRO A 92 -9.63 -8.58 0.68
CA PRO A 92 -9.53 -9.97 1.11
C PRO A 92 -10.32 -10.23 2.41
N ASP A 93 -10.94 -11.41 2.51
CA ASP A 93 -11.82 -11.75 3.63
C ASP A 93 -11.08 -11.71 4.99
N GLU A 94 -9.78 -11.99 4.99
CA GLU A 94 -8.88 -11.91 6.14
C GLU A 94 -8.72 -10.50 6.73
N VAL A 95 -8.94 -9.44 5.94
CA VAL A 95 -8.84 -8.04 6.39
C VAL A 95 -10.20 -7.35 6.52
N GLN A 96 -11.26 -7.86 5.88
CA GLN A 96 -12.63 -7.31 5.97
C GLN A 96 -13.14 -7.14 7.40
N HIS A 97 -12.73 -8.02 8.31
CA HIS A 97 -13.14 -7.98 9.72
C HIS A 97 -12.08 -7.39 10.65
N ARG A 98 -10.94 -6.93 10.11
CA ARG A 98 -9.84 -6.34 10.88
C ARG A 98 -9.87 -4.83 10.78
N ARG A 99 -9.48 -4.15 11.85
CA ARG A 99 -9.25 -2.70 11.79
C ARG A 99 -7.97 -2.41 10.99
N PRO A 100 -7.95 -1.32 10.22
CA PRO A 100 -6.75 -0.92 9.48
C PRO A 100 -5.60 -0.64 10.45
N THR A 101 -4.40 -1.06 10.04
CA THR A 101 -3.13 -0.76 10.72
C THR A 101 -2.79 0.72 10.61
N LEU A 102 -3.09 1.32 9.46
CA LEU A 102 -2.89 2.74 9.20
C LEU A 102 -4.12 3.32 8.50
N HIS A 103 -4.50 4.52 8.94
CA HIS A 103 -5.50 5.34 8.27
C HIS A 103 -4.83 6.66 7.87
N ALA A 104 -4.61 6.83 6.57
CA ALA A 104 -3.90 7.97 6.00
C ALA A 104 -4.83 8.70 5.01
N GLY A 105 -5.60 9.66 5.53
CA GLY A 105 -6.53 10.44 4.73
C GLY A 105 -7.69 9.60 4.20
N ARG A 106 -7.60 9.18 2.93
CA ARG A 106 -8.61 8.36 2.22
C ARG A 106 -8.10 6.96 1.85
N ALA A 107 -6.93 6.60 2.39
CA ALA A 107 -6.35 5.29 2.24
C ALA A 107 -6.35 4.56 3.59
N TYR A 108 -6.81 3.32 3.56
CA TYR A 108 -6.80 2.40 4.68
C TYR A 108 -5.82 1.29 4.35
N ALA A 109 -4.91 0.98 5.26
CA ALA A 109 -3.94 -0.08 5.06
C ALA A 109 -3.99 -1.11 6.18
N TRP A 110 -3.86 -2.38 5.80
CA TRP A 110 -3.80 -3.53 6.69
C TRP A 110 -2.51 -4.28 6.45
N LEU A 111 -1.69 -4.40 7.49
CA LEU A 111 -0.54 -5.29 7.50
C LEU A 111 -1.03 -6.74 7.61
N VAL A 112 -0.89 -7.49 6.53
CA VAL A 112 -1.34 -8.89 6.44
C VAL A 112 -0.21 -9.82 6.89
N GLU A 113 0.97 -9.62 6.32
CA GLU A 113 2.16 -10.42 6.62
C GLU A 113 3.31 -9.49 6.95
N MET A 114 4.05 -9.82 8.00
CA MET A 114 5.28 -9.16 8.36
C MET A 114 6.38 -10.22 8.50
N PRO A 115 7.57 -10.00 7.93
CA PRO A 115 8.67 -10.94 8.05
C PRO A 115 9.08 -11.07 9.52
N GLN A 116 9.29 -12.31 9.96
CA GLN A 116 9.76 -12.62 11.31
C GLN A 116 11.19 -12.09 11.46
N MET A 117 11.37 -11.03 12.25
CA MET A 117 12.71 -10.62 12.68
C MET A 117 13.26 -11.71 13.61
N LYS A 118 14.30 -12.42 13.18
CA LYS A 118 15.08 -13.27 14.09
C LYS A 118 15.80 -12.33 15.06
N LYS A 119 15.42 -12.40 16.33
CA LYS A 119 16.09 -11.74 17.45
C LYS A 119 17.48 -12.31 17.68
#